data_AF-B3NR90-F1
#
_entry.id   AF-B3NR90-F1
#
_cell.length_a   1.000
_cell.length_b   1.000
_cell.length_c   1.000
_cell.angle_alpha   90.00
_cell.angle_beta   90.00
_cell.angle_gamma   90.00
#
_symmetry.space_group_name_H-M   'P 1'
#
loop_
_entity.id
_entity.type
_entity.pdbx_description
1 polymer ?
#
loop_
_entity_poly.entity_id
_entity_poly.type
_entity_poly.pdbx_seq_one_letter_code
_entity_poly.pdbx_strand_id
1 'polypeptide(L)'
;MKASLALVFCVVAGLAAAASQQQYTNKFDNVNVDEVLSNNRVLNNYLKCLMEKGPCTAEGRELKRLLPDALQSDCSKCTDVQRKNSEKVITFLRVNKPGEWKLLLNKYDPKGIYRARHEGH
;
A
#
# COMPACT_ATOMS: atom_id res chain seq x y z
N MET A 1 -20.00 63.30 8.66
CA MET A 1 -18.65 63.08 9.22
C MET A 1 -18.72 61.94 10.23
N LYS A 2 -17.81 60.96 10.09
CA LYS A 2 -17.49 59.84 11.01
C LYS A 2 -18.54 58.69 10.98
N ALA A 3 -18.37 57.65 10.15
CA ALA A 3 -17.55 56.44 10.39
C ALA A 3 -17.86 55.83 11.77
N SER A 4 -18.33 54.59 11.92
CA SER A 4 -17.69 53.39 11.37
C SER A 4 -18.62 52.18 11.35
N LEU A 5 -18.44 51.43 10.27
CA LEU A 5 -18.88 50.07 9.97
C LEU A 5 -18.30 49.08 10.98
N ALA A 6 -19.12 48.21 11.58
CA ALA A 6 -18.65 47.02 12.29
C ALA A 6 -19.50 45.81 11.89
N LEU A 7 -19.24 45.34 10.68
CA LEU A 7 -19.55 43.98 10.21
C LEU A 7 -18.78 42.99 11.10
N VAL A 8 -19.45 42.45 12.12
CA VAL A 8 -18.97 41.25 12.82
C VAL A 8 -19.35 40.05 11.96
N PHE A 9 -18.62 39.89 10.85
CA PHE A 9 -18.63 38.65 10.08
C PHE A 9 -17.71 37.70 10.83
N CYS A 10 -18.28 36.84 11.68
CA CYS A 10 -17.55 35.72 12.29
C CYS A 10 -17.05 34.82 11.16
N VAL A 11 -15.81 35.06 10.74
CA VAL A 11 -15.04 34.16 9.88
C VAL A 11 -14.86 32.88 10.68
N VAL A 12 -15.72 31.90 10.42
CA VAL A 12 -15.47 30.51 10.79
C VAL A 12 -14.30 30.07 9.92
N ALA A 13 -13.09 30.32 10.44
CA ALA A 13 -11.86 29.79 9.87
C ALA A 13 -11.95 28.27 9.96
N GLY A 14 -12.33 27.64 8.85
CA GLY A 14 -12.20 26.21 8.66
C GLY A 14 -10.74 25.85 8.79
N LEU A 15 -10.34 25.42 9.99
CA LEU A 15 -9.13 24.66 10.20
C LEU A 15 -9.35 23.31 9.51
N ALA A 16 -9.10 23.29 8.19
CA ALA A 16 -8.75 22.07 7.52
C ALA A 16 -7.43 21.63 8.16
N ALA A 17 -7.53 20.82 9.22
CA ALA A 17 -6.41 20.07 9.72
C ALA A 17 -5.89 19.27 8.53
N ALA A 18 -4.80 19.73 7.94
CA ALA A 18 -3.98 18.93 7.06
C ALA A 18 -3.46 17.79 7.92
N ALA A 19 -4.27 16.74 8.07
CA ALA A 19 -3.83 15.47 8.59
C ALA A 19 -2.70 15.07 7.64
N SER A 20 -1.46 15.25 8.09
CA SER A 20 -0.31 14.69 7.40
C SER A 20 -0.55 13.19 7.42
N GLN A 21 -1.08 12.65 6.32
CA GLN A 21 -1.19 11.21 6.16
C GLN A 21 0.26 10.71 6.23
N GLN A 22 0.62 10.11 7.36
CA GLN A 22 1.93 9.51 7.53
C GLN A 22 2.08 8.45 6.45
N GLN A 23 2.83 8.78 5.40
CA GLN A 23 3.14 7.86 4.34
C GLN A 23 4.04 6.74 4.88
N TYR A 24 4.00 5.58 4.23
CA TYR A 24 5.03 4.57 4.44
C TYR A 24 6.39 5.12 4.03
N THR A 25 7.45 4.52 4.55
CA THR A 25 8.81 4.86 4.12
C THR A 25 8.93 4.77 2.60
N ASN A 26 9.56 5.76 1.98
CA ASN A 26 9.83 5.81 0.54
C ASN A 26 11.01 4.92 0.12
N LYS A 27 11.58 4.11 1.04
CA LYS A 27 12.67 3.18 0.74
C LYS A 27 12.34 2.24 -0.43
N PHE A 28 11.06 1.89 -0.58
CA PHE A 28 10.58 0.99 -1.64
C PHE A 28 10.43 1.66 -3.01
N ASP A 29 10.49 2.98 -3.08
CA ASP A 29 10.23 3.73 -4.32
C ASP A 29 11.37 3.54 -5.34
N ASN A 30 12.56 3.16 -4.88
CA ASN A 30 13.72 2.87 -5.72
C ASN A 30 13.85 1.39 -6.11
N VAL A 31 12.94 0.51 -5.67
CA VAL A 31 12.99 -0.90 -6.00
C VAL A 31 12.55 -1.10 -7.45
N ASN A 32 13.42 -1.73 -8.25
CA ASN A 32 13.07 -2.15 -9.60
C ASN A 32 12.19 -3.42 -9.55
N VAL A 33 10.88 -3.22 -9.56
CA VAL A 33 9.90 -4.30 -9.54
C VAL A 33 10.02 -5.20 -10.77
N ASP A 34 10.36 -4.67 -11.94
CA ASP A 34 10.50 -5.48 -13.16
C ASP A 34 11.62 -6.52 -13.06
N GLU A 35 12.74 -6.12 -12.47
CA GLU A 35 13.87 -7.02 -12.25
C GLU A 35 13.49 -8.14 -11.27
N VAL A 36 12.74 -7.81 -10.21
CA VAL A 36 12.25 -8.80 -9.25
C VAL A 36 11.27 -9.77 -9.91
N LEU A 37 10.29 -9.27 -10.68
CA LEU A 37 9.25 -10.10 -11.30
C LEU A 37 9.79 -10.98 -12.44
N SER A 38 10.79 -10.50 -13.19
CA SER A 38 11.44 -11.29 -14.24
C SER A 38 12.42 -12.33 -13.70
N ASN A 39 12.93 -12.16 -12.48
CA ASN A 39 13.84 -13.11 -11.85
C ASN A 39 13.10 -14.09 -10.92
N ASN A 40 12.74 -15.26 -11.45
CA ASN A 40 12.05 -16.32 -10.69
C ASN A 40 12.74 -16.69 -9.37
N ARG A 41 14.08 -16.66 -9.28
CA ARG A 41 14.79 -16.97 -8.04
C ARG A 41 14.54 -15.89 -6.99
N VAL A 42 14.65 -14.62 -7.37
CA VAL A 42 14.43 -13.48 -6.46
C VAL A 42 12.97 -13.41 -6.04
N LEU A 43 12.03 -13.52 -7.00
CA LEU A 43 10.60 -13.54 -6.72
C LEU A 43 10.23 -14.67 -5.73
N ASN A 44 10.71 -15.89 -5.96
CA ASN A 44 10.42 -17.02 -5.08
C ASN A 44 10.99 -16.83 -3.67
N ASN A 45 12.13 -16.15 -3.53
CA ASN A 45 12.67 -15.82 -2.20
C ASN A 45 11.77 -14.82 -1.47
N TYR A 46 11.24 -13.81 -2.17
CA TYR A 46 10.25 -12.89 -1.60
C TYR A 46 8.96 -13.63 -1.20
N LEU A 47 8.41 -14.47 -2.07
CA LEU A 47 7.20 -15.26 -1.76
C LEU A 47 7.41 -16.17 -0.54
N LYS A 48 8.55 -16.87 -0.46
CA LYS A 48 8.90 -17.68 0.72
C LYS A 48 9.02 -16.83 1.98
N CYS A 49 9.65 -15.66 1.89
CA CYS A 49 9.77 -14.73 3.00
C CYS A 49 8.39 -14.27 3.51
N LEU A 50 7.52 -13.82 2.60
CA LEU A 50 6.16 -13.38 2.91
C LEU A 50 5.33 -14.52 3.52
N MET A 51 5.50 -15.74 3.03
CA MET A 51 4.82 -16.92 3.56
C MET A 51 5.48 -17.53 4.80
N GLU A 52 6.58 -16.96 5.30
CA GLU A 52 7.35 -17.46 6.46
C GLU A 52 7.93 -18.86 6.26
N LYS A 53 8.28 -19.18 5.01
CA LYS A 53 8.85 -20.46 4.57
C LYS A 53 10.33 -20.34 4.18
N GLY A 54 10.99 -19.25 4.55
CA GLY A 54 12.38 -19.02 4.18
C GLY A 54 12.93 -17.72 4.77
N PRO A 55 14.22 -17.44 4.52
CA PRO A 55 14.86 -16.22 5.00
C PRO A 55 14.25 -14.99 4.34
N CYS A 56 14.24 -13.89 5.09
CA CYS A 56 13.84 -12.58 4.59
C CYS A 56 15.03 -11.64 4.52
N THR A 57 15.09 -10.83 3.47
CA THR A 57 15.92 -9.62 3.45
C THR A 57 15.35 -8.58 4.42
N ALA A 58 16.10 -7.54 4.73
CA ALA A 58 15.57 -6.42 5.53
C ALA A 58 14.35 -5.77 4.87
N GLU A 59 14.37 -5.64 3.54
CA GLU A 59 13.26 -5.10 2.74
C GLU A 59 12.05 -6.02 2.75
N GLY A 60 12.25 -7.33 2.57
CA GLY A 60 11.17 -8.31 2.65
C GLY A 60 10.49 -8.34 4.02
N ARG A 61 11.26 -8.15 5.11
CA ARG A 61 10.70 -8.04 6.46
C ARG A 61 9.82 -6.80 6.62
N GLU A 62 10.25 -5.66 6.11
CA GLU A 62 9.46 -4.43 6.22
C GLU A 62 8.21 -4.51 5.33
N LEU A 63 8.32 -5.02 4.10
CA LEU A 63 7.16 -5.30 3.25
C LEU A 63 6.15 -6.20 3.97
N LYS A 64 6.62 -7.33 4.54
CA LYS A 64 5.79 -8.24 5.33
C LYS A 64 5.03 -7.53 6.45
N ARG A 65 5.67 -6.58 7.13
CA ARG A 65 5.08 -5.80 8.23
C ARG A 65 4.00 -4.83 7.76
N LEU A 66 4.18 -4.23 6.58
CA LEU A 66 3.28 -3.22 6.03
C LEU A 66 2.05 -3.81 5.31
N LEU A 67 2.18 -5.01 4.73
CA LEU A 67 1.12 -5.62 3.92
C LEU A 67 -0.28 -5.66 4.59
N PRO A 68 -0.43 -6.06 5.88
CA PRO A 68 -1.76 -6.08 6.51
C PRO A 68 -2.44 -4.71 6.55
N ASP A 69 -1.70 -3.66 6.90
CA ASP A 69 -2.23 -2.28 6.96
C ASP A 69 -2.53 -1.76 5.54
N ALA A 70 -1.65 -2.04 4.58
CA ALA A 70 -1.83 -1.62 3.20
C ALA A 70 -3.08 -2.27 2.56
N LEU A 71 -3.33 -3.55 2.79
CA LEU A 71 -4.53 -4.22 2.24
C LEU A 71 -5.83 -3.76 2.94
N GLN A 72 -5.79 -3.59 4.27
CA GLN A 72 -6.96 -3.15 5.04
C GLN A 72 -7.35 -1.70 4.75
N SER A 73 -6.35 -0.82 4.60
CA SER A 73 -6.55 0.61 4.37
C SER A 73 -6.53 1.01 2.90
N ASP A 74 -6.49 0.03 1.99
CA ASP A 74 -6.43 0.25 0.55
C ASP A 74 -5.26 1.17 0.13
N CYS A 75 -4.07 0.88 0.66
CA CYS A 75 -2.83 1.61 0.38
C CYS A 75 -2.93 3.13 0.68
N SER A 76 -3.77 3.53 1.64
CA SER A 76 -4.00 4.96 1.98
C SER A 76 -2.73 5.74 2.33
N LYS A 77 -1.70 5.06 2.82
CA LYS A 77 -0.38 5.63 3.19
C LYS A 77 0.70 5.39 2.15
N CYS A 78 0.38 4.75 1.03
CA CYS A 78 1.37 4.49 -0.01
C CYS A 78 1.77 5.78 -0.73
N THR A 79 2.99 5.82 -1.27
CA THR A 79 3.36 6.84 -2.26
C THR A 79 2.74 6.48 -3.63
N ASP A 80 2.76 7.41 -4.57
CA ASP A 80 2.27 7.14 -5.93
C ASP A 80 3.11 6.08 -6.64
N VAL A 81 4.42 6.03 -6.35
CA VAL A 81 5.32 4.99 -6.86
C VAL A 81 4.93 3.64 -6.27
N GLN A 82 4.67 3.57 -4.95
CA GLN A 82 4.24 2.34 -4.28
C GLN A 82 2.90 1.82 -4.79
N ARG A 83 1.94 2.71 -5.09
CA ARG A 83 0.65 2.33 -5.70
C ARG A 83 0.87 1.67 -7.06
N LYS A 84 1.59 2.34 -7.97
CA LYS A 84 1.91 1.82 -9.31
C LYS A 84 2.65 0.49 -9.26
N ASN A 85 3.66 0.40 -8.39
CA ASN A 85 4.44 -0.82 -8.18
C ASN A 85 3.58 -1.96 -7.62
N SER A 86 2.70 -1.65 -6.66
CA SER A 86 1.77 -2.64 -6.08
C SER A 86 0.81 -3.17 -7.13
N GLU A 87 0.17 -2.30 -7.92
CA GLU A 87 -0.73 -2.71 -9.01
C GLU A 87 -0.04 -3.63 -10.02
N LYS A 88 1.20 -3.32 -10.37
CA LYS A 88 2.02 -4.14 -11.27
C LYS A 88 2.31 -5.53 -10.68
N VAL A 89 2.74 -5.59 -9.43
CA VAL A 89 2.99 -6.87 -8.72
C VAL A 89 1.72 -7.69 -8.62
N ILE A 90 0.61 -7.07 -8.21
CA ILE A 90 -0.69 -7.74 -8.06
C ILE A 90 -1.14 -8.32 -9.40
N THR A 91 -1.09 -7.52 -10.47
CA THR A 91 -1.46 -7.96 -11.82
C THR A 91 -0.60 -9.15 -12.26
N PHE A 92 0.72 -9.05 -12.07
CA PHE A 92 1.63 -10.14 -12.42
C PHE A 92 1.31 -11.42 -11.64
N LEU A 93 1.10 -11.32 -10.32
CA LEU A 93 0.83 -12.48 -9.47
C LEU A 93 -0.52 -13.12 -9.81
N ARG A 94 -1.57 -12.33 -10.09
CA ARG A 94 -2.87 -12.85 -10.54
C ARG A 94 -2.76 -13.66 -11.82
N VAL A 95 -2.01 -13.16 -12.81
CA VAL A 95 -1.90 -13.79 -14.13
C VAL A 95 -0.91 -14.96 -14.13
N ASN A 96 0.27 -14.78 -13.55
CA ASN A 96 1.40 -15.71 -13.70
C ASN A 96 1.60 -16.63 -12.51
N LYS A 97 1.08 -16.27 -11.33
CA LYS A 97 1.27 -17.02 -10.06
C LYS A 97 -0.04 -17.11 -9.25
N PRO A 98 -1.19 -17.49 -9.85
CA PRO A 98 -2.50 -17.41 -9.19
C PRO A 98 -2.57 -18.21 -7.88
N GLY A 99 -1.86 -19.34 -7.80
CA GLY A 99 -1.77 -20.14 -6.57
C GLY A 99 -1.07 -19.39 -5.42
N GLU A 100 0.08 -18.75 -5.70
CA GLU A 100 0.81 -17.97 -4.72
C GLU A 100 0.03 -16.71 -4.32
N TRP A 101 -0.63 -16.07 -5.28
CA TRP A 101 -1.52 -14.94 -5.02
C TRP A 101 -2.64 -15.31 -4.03
N LYS A 102 -3.32 -16.44 -4.26
CA LYS A 102 -4.35 -16.95 -3.34
C LYS A 102 -3.80 -17.22 -1.93
N LEU A 103 -2.60 -17.79 -1.84
CA LEU A 103 -1.94 -18.04 -0.55
C LEU A 103 -1.63 -16.74 0.20
N LEU A 104 -1.13 -15.73 -0.50
CA LEU A 104 -0.86 -14.41 0.06
C LEU A 104 -2.14 -13.75 0.57
N LEU A 105 -3.22 -13.75 -0.22
CA LEU A 105 -4.50 -13.19 0.21
C LEU A 105 -5.08 -13.90 1.43
N ASN A 106 -4.94 -15.23 1.51
CA ASN A 106 -5.38 -15.96 2.69
C ASN A 106 -4.58 -15.59 3.95
N LYS A 107 -3.29 -15.24 3.81
CA LYS A 107 -2.45 -14.83 4.94
C LYS A 107 -2.70 -13.37 5.35
N TYR A 108 -2.80 -12.46 4.38
CA TYR A 108 -2.77 -11.01 4.64
C TYR A 108 -4.13 -10.32 4.54
N ASP A 109 -5.11 -10.93 3.89
CA ASP A 109 -6.50 -10.46 3.80
C ASP A 109 -7.49 -11.51 4.35
N PRO A 110 -7.34 -11.98 5.60
CA PRO A 110 -8.20 -13.05 6.15
C PRO A 110 -9.67 -12.63 6.26
N LYS A 111 -9.95 -11.33 6.34
CA LYS A 111 -11.31 -10.76 6.38
C LYS A 111 -11.91 -10.53 4.98
N GLY A 112 -11.14 -10.74 3.91
CA GLY A 112 -11.61 -10.55 2.54
C GLY A 112 -11.90 -9.09 2.18
N ILE A 113 -11.34 -8.12 2.91
CA ILE A 113 -11.63 -6.70 2.73
C ILE A 113 -11.05 -6.22 1.39
N TYR A 114 -9.81 -6.59 1.09
CA TYR A 114 -9.20 -6.26 -0.20
C TYR A 114 -9.94 -6.97 -1.34
N ARG A 115 -10.23 -8.27 -1.16
CA ARG A 115 -10.97 -9.07 -2.16
C ARG A 115 -12.34 -8.50 -2.49
N ALA A 116 -13.10 -8.08 -1.48
CA ALA A 116 -14.42 -7.49 -1.68
C ALA A 116 -14.37 -6.20 -2.52
N ARG A 117 -13.26 -5.44 -2.46
CA ARG A 117 -13.09 -4.19 -3.21
C ARG A 117 -12.55 -4.40 -4.63
N HIS A 118 -11.65 -5.36 -4.81
CA HIS A 118 -10.83 -5.46 -6.03
C HIS A 118 -10.95 -6.78 -6.79
N GLU A 119 -11.57 -7.80 -6.19
CA GLU A 119 -11.76 -9.13 -6.78
C GLU A 119 -13.24 -9.52 -6.88
N GLY A 120 -14.14 -8.53 -6.84
CA GLY A 120 -15.58 -8.74 -6.97
C GLY A 120 -15.96 -9.49 -8.24
N HIS A 121 -16.38 -10.75 -8.03
CA HIS A 121 -17.07 -11.72 -8.89
C HIS A 121 -16.42 -12.12 -10.22
#